data_AF-A0A950LK18-F1
#
_entry.id   AF-A0A950LK18-F1
#
_cell.length_a   1.000
_cell.length_b   1.000
_cell.length_c   1.000
_cell.angle_alpha   90.00
_cell.angle_beta   90.00
_cell.angle_gamma   90.00
#
_symmetry.space_group_name_H-M   'P 1'
#
loop_
_entity.id
_entity.type
_entity.pdbx_description
1 polymer ?
#
loop_
_entity_poly.entity_id
_entity_poly.type
_entity_poly.pdbx_seq_one_letter_code
_entity_poly.pdbx_strand_id
1 'polypeptide(L)' 'MAAVAWDWANFAIRWLHVITAIAWIGESFYFIALDLGLRRPPNLPQGVSGEAWQVHGGGFYHLQKYNVAPA' A
#
# COMPACT_ATOMS: atom_id res chain seq x y z
N MET A 1 -29.29 -26.63 10.22
CA MET A 1 -27.99 -26.56 9.54
C MET A 1 -27.90 -25.43 8.51
N ALA A 2 -28.86 -25.30 7.57
CA ALA A 2 -28.82 -24.23 6.55
C ALA A 2 -28.83 -22.79 7.13
N ALA A 3 -29.64 -22.52 8.16
CA ALA A 3 -29.66 -21.21 8.81
C ALA A 3 -28.31 -20.83 9.44
N VAL A 4 -27.68 -21.76 10.16
CA VAL A 4 -26.35 -21.55 10.77
C VAL A 4 -25.28 -21.28 9.71
N ALA A 5 -25.30 -22.01 8.59
CA ALA A 5 -24.37 -21.76 7.48
C ALA A 5 -24.57 -20.37 6.86
N TRP A 6 -25.83 -19.91 6.76
CA TRP A 6 -26.16 -18.58 6.26
C TRP A 6 -25.69 -17.47 7.20
N ASP A 7 -25.81 -17.64 8.51
CA ASP A 7 -25.32 -16.67 9.49
C ASP A 7 -23.79 -16.52 9.41
N TRP A 8 -23.05 -17.63 9.29
CA TRP A 8 -21.60 -17.60 9.09
C TRP A 8 -21.21 -16.97 7.75
N ALA A 9 -21.96 -17.22 6.68
CA ALA A 9 -21.70 -16.59 5.38
C ALA A 9 -21.90 -15.05 5.46
N ASN A 10 -22.98 -14.60 6.08
CA ASN A 10 -23.23 -13.16 6.30
C ASN A 10 -22.12 -12.52 7.13
N PHE A 11 -21.70 -13.20 8.19
CA PHE A 11 -20.58 -12.75 9.01
C PHE A 11 -19.29 -12.63 8.18
N ALA A 12 -18.93 -13.67 7.42
CA ALA A 12 -17.72 -13.69 6.60
C ALA A 12 -17.72 -12.59 5.53
N ILE A 13 -18.83 -12.37 4.82
CA ILE A 13 -18.94 -11.33 3.79
C ILE A 13 -18.81 -9.93 4.38
N ARG A 14 -19.46 -9.68 5.53
CA ARG A 14 -19.35 -8.39 6.22
C ARG A 14 -17.92 -8.10 6.67
N TRP A 15 -17.25 -9.09 7.25
CA TRP A 15 -15.86 -8.93 7.68
C TRP A 15 -14.89 -8.80 6.52
N LEU A 16 -15.08 -9.58 5.46
CA LEU A 16 -14.33 -9.42 4.21
C LEU A 16 -14.44 -7.98 3.71
N HIS A 17 -15.66 -7.45 3.62
CA HIS A 17 -15.90 -6.08 3.19
C HIS A 17 -15.16 -5.05 4.06
N VAL A 18 -15.26 -5.16 5.39
CA VAL A 18 -14.60 -4.24 6.33
C VAL A 18 -13.07 -4.31 6.21
N ILE A 19 -12.50 -5.51 6.13
CA ILE A 19 -11.05 -5.70 5.98
C ILE A 19 -10.57 -5.11 4.65
N THR A 20 -11.26 -5.41 3.54
CA THR A 20 -10.93 -4.86 2.23
C THR A 20 -11.05 -3.33 2.22
N ALA A 21 -12.07 -2.76 2.86
CA ALA A 21 -12.22 -1.30 2.96
C ALA A 21 -11.08 -0.66 3.76
N ILE A 22 -10.68 -1.25 4.89
CA ILE A 22 -9.55 -0.77 5.70
C ILE A 22 -8.25 -0.87 4.92
N ALA A 23 -7.99 -2.01 4.25
CA ALA A 23 -6.80 -2.22 3.44
C ALA A 23 -6.73 -1.20 2.30
N TRP A 24 -7.82 -1.03 1.54
CA TRP A 24 -7.91 -0.06 0.44
C TRP A 24 -7.61 1.37 0.90
N ILE A 25 -8.28 1.81 1.97
CA ILE A 25 -8.15 3.19 2.46
C ILE A 25 -6.75 3.41 3.06
N GLY A 26 -6.26 2.45 3.85
CA GLY A 26 -4.94 2.50 4.46
C GLY A 26 -3.82 2.54 3.40
N GLU A 27 -3.89 1.68 2.39
CA GLU A 27 -2.96 1.66 1.27
C GLU A 27 -2.99 2.99 0.50
N SER A 28 -4.18 3.54 0.24
CA SER A 28 -4.32 4.84 -0.42
C SER A 28 -3.62 5.96 0.34
N PHE A 29 -3.84 6.06 1.66
CA PHE A 29 -3.17 7.07 2.48
C PHE A 29 -1.66 6.84 2.57
N TYR A 30 -1.23 5.58 2.64
CA TYR A 30 0.19 5.24 2.60
C TYR A 30 0.86 5.74 1.32
N PHE A 31 0.26 5.50 0.15
CA PHE A 31 0.83 5.97 -1.12
C PHE A 31 0.79 7.49 -1.25
N ILE A 32 -0.25 8.16 -0.76
CA ILE A 32 -0.28 9.64 -0.71
C ILE A 32 0.88 10.16 0.14
N ALA A 33 1.07 9.61 1.35
CA ALA A 33 2.15 10.01 2.24
C ALA A 33 3.54 9.71 1.64
N LEU A 34 3.71 8.54 0.99
CA LEU A 34 4.92 8.18 0.28
C LEU A 34 5.22 9.16 -0.85
N ASP A 35 4.24 9.48 -1.69
CA ASP A 35 4.38 10.40 -2.82
C ASP A 35 4.75 11.81 -2.39
N LEU A 36 4.14 12.31 -1.30
CA LEU A 36 4.47 13.61 -0.71
C LEU A 36 5.85 13.62 -0.05
N GLY A 37 6.36 12.46 0.38
CA GLY A 37 7.66 12.30 1.02
C GLY A 37 8.84 12.10 0.07
N LEU A 38 8.60 11.95 -1.25
CA LEU A 38 9.66 11.72 -2.23
C LEU A 38 10.63 12.91 -2.31
N ARG A 39 11.92 12.61 -2.32
CA ARG A 39 13.01 13.58 -2.53
C ARG A 39 13.63 13.38 -3.91
N ARG A 40 14.17 14.47 -4.47
CA ARG A 40 14.86 14.49 -5.77
C ARG A 40 16.32 14.92 -5.63
N PRO A 41 17.22 14.02 -5.20
CA PRO A 41 18.65 14.33 -5.10
C PRO A 41 19.29 14.51 -6.49
N PRO A 42 20.48 15.14 -6.57
CA PRO A 42 21.13 15.49 -7.85
C PRO A 42 21.48 14.32 -8.77
N ASN A 43 21.61 13.10 -8.22
CA ASN A 43 22.11 11.92 -8.93
C ASN A 43 21.07 10.78 -8.99
N LEU A 44 19.79 11.10 -9.22
CA LEU A 44 18.76 10.08 -9.37
C LEU A 44 19.03 9.19 -10.60
N PRO A 45 18.81 7.87 -10.50
CA PRO A 45 18.88 6.98 -11.65
C PRO A 45 17.92 7.42 -12.76
N GLN A 46 18.26 7.12 -14.01
CA GLN A 46 17.43 7.47 -15.15
C GLN A 46 16.04 6.85 -15.03
N GLY A 47 15.00 7.66 -15.24
CA GLY A 47 13.60 7.23 -15.15
C GLY A 47 13.00 7.28 -13.74
N VAL A 48 13.82 7.48 -12.70
CA VAL A 48 13.35 7.68 -11.33
C VAL A 48 12.89 9.13 -11.14
N SER A 49 11.64 9.29 -10.72
CA SER A 49 11.00 10.58 -10.46
C SER A 49 11.24 11.12 -9.05
N GLY A 50 11.70 10.26 -8.13
CA GLY A 50 11.99 10.56 -6.74
C GLY A 50 12.31 9.31 -5.95
N GLU A 51 12.92 9.50 -4.78
CA GLU A 51 13.24 8.42 -3.85
C GLU A 51 12.79 8.74 -2.42
N ALA A 52 12.55 7.70 -1.64
CA ALA A 52 12.24 7.80 -0.22
C ALA A 52 12.98 6.72 0.57
N TRP A 53 13.27 7.04 1.83
CA TRP A 53 13.79 6.10 2.80
C TRP A 53 12.72 5.85 3.85
N GLN A 54 12.40 4.58 4.10
CA GLN A 54 11.45 4.18 5.12
C GLN A 54 12.09 3.19 6.10
N VAL A 55 11.61 3.19 7.34
CA VAL A 55 12.05 2.25 8.38
C VAL A 55 10.89 1.35 8.75
N HIS A 56 11.13 0.04 8.78
CA HIS A 56 10.15 -0.94 9.25
C HIS A 56 10.85 -2.18 9.78
N GLY A 57 10.39 -2.70 10.92
CA GLY A 57 10.96 -3.92 11.53
C GLY A 57 12.44 -3.80 11.93
N GLY A 58 12.93 -2.59 12.18
CA GLY A 58 14.35 -2.33 12.48
C GLY A 58 15.28 -2.23 11.27
N GLY A 59 14.76 -2.39 10.04
CA GLY A 59 15.51 -2.23 8.80
C GLY A 59 15.11 -0.97 8.01
N PHE A 60 15.90 -0.65 6.98
CA PHE A 60 15.67 0.48 6.09
C PHE A 60 15.33 0.00 4.67
N TYR A 61 14.31 0.60 4.08
CA TYR A 61 13.90 0.40 2.70
C TYR A 61 14.25 1.67 1.91
N HIS A 62 14.95 1.49 0.79
CA HIS A 62 15.19 2.54 -0.20
C HIS A 62 14.22 2.33 -1.36
N LEU A 63 13.27 3.26 -1.49
CA LEU A 63 12.20 3.21 -2.48
C LEU A 63 12.52 4.20 -3.60
N GLN A 64 12.33 3.78 -4.84
CA GLN A 64 12.45 4.63 -6.03
C GLN A 64 11.14 4.58 -6.81
N LYS A 65 10.56 5.75 -7.07
CA LYS A 65 9.33 5.86 -7.86
C LYS A 65 9.65 6.08 -9.33
N TYR A 66 9.22 5.15 -10.17
CA TYR A 66 9.22 5.30 -11.62
C TYR A 66 7.83 5.73 -12.09
N ASN A 67 7.76 6.67 -13.03
CA ASN A 67 6.48 7.08 -13.63
C ASN A 67 5.96 6.08 -14.67
N VAL A 68 6.84 5.21 -15.15
CA VAL A 68 6.55 4.14 -16.12
C VAL A 68 7.29 2.89 -15.69
N ALA A 69 6.80 1.71 -16.07
CA ALA A 69 7.49 0.47 -15.78
C ALA A 69 8.90 0.48 -16.42
N PRO A 70 9.94 0.06 -15.67
CA PRO A 70 11.25 -0.20 -16.25
C PRO A 70 11.18 -1.32 -17.31
N ALA A 71 12.10 -1.27 -18.28
CA ALA A 71 12.27 -2.31 -19.31
C ALA A 71 13.05 -3.51 -18.80
#